data_AF-A0A087DD46-F1
#
_entry.id   AF-A0A087DD46-F1
#
_cell.length_a   1.000
_cell.length_b   1.000
_cell.length_c   1.000
_cell.angle_alpha   90.00
_cell.angle_beta   90.00
_cell.angle_gamma   90.00
#
_symmetry.space_group_name_H-M   'P 1'
#
loop_
_entity.id
_entity.type
_entity.pdbx_description
1 polymer ?
#
loop_
_entity_poly.entity_id
_entity_poly.type
_entity_poly.pdbx_seq_one_letter_code
_entity_poly.pdbx_strand_id
1 'polypeptide(L)'
;METMTRADEQMDVAVKNPMKVQPGVARMRELTPAQRRAVMFAQQQVLKAQAAKKAKDERTAARMRMWQEEEAGTKAHAAVKSVAAESETHDVSLREAIGHVLRELRTRDRRTLREVSEKAGVSLGYLSEVERGQKEASSELLSSIADSLGVSTAQMLRMVADYLDSVNE
;
A
#
# COMPACT_ATOMS: atom_id res chain seq x y z
N MET A 1 46.62 14.04 -46.71
CA MET A 1 45.16 14.24 -46.81
C MET A 1 44.67 14.44 -45.38
N GLU A 2 44.64 15.68 -44.85
CA GLU A 2 43.55 16.66 -45.04
C GLU A 2 42.20 16.02 -44.64
N THR A 3 41.43 16.48 -43.65
CA THR A 3 41.04 17.85 -43.30
C THR A 3 40.49 17.97 -41.86
N MET A 4 40.88 19.05 -41.22
CA MET A 4 40.17 19.94 -40.28
C MET A 4 38.68 19.73 -39.93
N THR A 5 38.36 20.17 -38.69
CA THR A 5 37.11 20.77 -38.15
C THR A 5 36.08 19.89 -37.43
N ARG A 6 35.90 20.12 -36.11
CA ARG A 6 34.95 21.12 -35.61
C ARG A 6 35.23 21.49 -34.15
N ALA A 7 35.19 22.79 -33.89
CA ALA A 7 35.39 23.42 -32.59
C ALA A 7 34.14 23.27 -31.71
N ASP A 8 34.35 23.13 -30.41
CA ASP A 8 33.32 23.24 -29.36
C ASP A 8 32.73 24.66 -29.34
N GLU A 9 31.57 24.85 -29.95
CA GLU A 9 30.72 26.01 -29.69
C GLU A 9 29.91 25.73 -28.41
N GLN A 10 30.45 26.15 -27.26
CA GLN A 10 29.64 26.36 -26.07
C GLN A 10 28.70 27.54 -26.35
N MET A 11 27.41 27.26 -26.52
CA MET A 11 26.37 28.28 -26.54
C MET A 11 26.22 28.86 -25.14
N ASP A 12 26.81 30.04 -24.93
CA ASP A 12 26.57 30.85 -23.75
C ASP A 12 25.12 31.36 -23.80
N VAL A 13 24.21 30.63 -23.15
CA VAL A 13 22.82 31.05 -23.00
C VAL A 13 22.83 32.17 -21.98
N ALA A 14 23.00 33.40 -22.47
CA ALA A 14 22.89 34.61 -21.67
C ALA A 14 21.58 34.55 -20.87
N VAL A 15 21.72 34.27 -19.57
CA VAL A 15 20.63 34.25 -18.60
C VAL A 15 20.12 35.68 -18.52
N LYS A 16 19.09 36.00 -19.30
CA LYS A 16 18.36 37.25 -19.17
C LYS A 16 17.72 37.22 -17.80
N ASN A 17 18.30 38.01 -16.89
CA ASN A 17 17.78 38.19 -15.54
C ASN A 17 16.29 38.59 -15.66
N PRO A 18 15.35 37.88 -15.01
CA PRO A 18 13.94 38.22 -15.11
C PRO A 18 13.75 39.61 -14.51
N MET A 19 13.22 40.53 -15.32
CA MET A 19 12.90 41.89 -14.90
C MET A 19 12.07 41.84 -13.61
N LYS A 20 12.54 42.48 -12.54
CA LYS A 20 11.77 42.62 -11.30
C LYS A 20 10.55 43.49 -11.57
N VAL A 21 9.41 42.86 -11.81
CA VAL A 21 8.13 43.55 -11.94
C VAL A 21 7.69 43.98 -10.54
N GLN A 22 7.69 45.29 -10.29
CA GLN A 22 7.18 45.86 -9.04
C GLN A 22 5.68 45.54 -8.90
N PRO A 23 5.25 44.88 -7.81
CA PRO A 23 3.85 44.60 -7.59
C PRO A 23 3.17 45.88 -7.13
N GLY A 24 2.22 46.40 -7.91
CA GLY A 24 1.36 47.49 -7.42
C GLY A 24 0.81 48.45 -8.45
N VAL A 25 1.26 48.45 -9.70
CA VAL A 25 0.77 49.41 -10.70
C VAL A 25 0.54 48.77 -12.07
N ALA A 26 -0.05 47.56 -12.10
CA ALA A 26 -0.74 47.11 -13.30
C ALA A 26 -2.06 47.89 -13.40
N ARG A 27 -1.97 49.17 -13.81
CA ARG A 27 -3.13 49.94 -14.26
C ARG A 27 -3.92 49.04 -15.19
N MET A 28 -5.23 48.97 -15.01
CA MET A 28 -6.17 48.37 -15.96
C MET A 28 -5.98 49.05 -17.33
N ARG A 29 -4.96 48.61 -18.06
CA ARG A 29 -4.58 49.10 -19.38
C ARG A 29 -5.64 48.56 -20.30
N GLU A 30 -6.29 49.42 -21.07
CA GLU A 30 -7.42 49.08 -21.96
C GLU A 30 -7.09 47.84 -22.82
N LEU A 31 -7.36 46.65 -22.28
CA LEU A 31 -7.05 45.41 -22.96
C LEU A 31 -7.96 45.38 -24.18
N THR A 32 -7.37 45.09 -25.34
CA THR A 32 -8.19 44.85 -26.53
C THR A 32 -9.22 43.75 -26.21
N PRO A 33 -10.39 43.75 -26.86
CA PRO A 33 -11.39 42.71 -26.62
C PRO A 33 -10.82 41.29 -26.75
N ALA A 34 -9.85 41.08 -27.65
CA ALA A 34 -9.13 39.81 -27.79
C ALA A 34 -8.28 39.47 -26.56
N GLN A 35 -7.52 40.44 -26.03
CA GLN A 35 -6.69 40.22 -24.84
C GLN A 35 -7.53 40.02 -23.56
N ARG A 36 -8.67 40.71 -23.40
CA ARG A 36 -9.59 40.44 -22.26
C ARG A 36 -10.13 39.02 -22.30
N ARG A 37 -10.55 38.55 -23.48
CA ARG A 37 -11.00 37.16 -23.65
C ARG A 37 -9.89 36.15 -23.34
N ALA A 38 -8.66 36.44 -23.76
CA ALA A 38 -7.51 35.59 -23.45
C ALA A 38 -7.23 35.49 -21.93
N VAL A 39 -7.30 36.62 -21.21
CA VAL A 39 -7.12 36.63 -19.75
C VAL A 39 -8.23 35.88 -19.03
N MET A 40 -9.50 36.09 -19.42
CA MET A 40 -10.63 35.36 -18.84
C MET A 40 -10.56 33.86 -19.11
N PHE A 41 -10.13 33.46 -20.30
CA PHE A 41 -9.91 32.06 -20.64
C PHE A 41 -8.81 31.45 -19.76
N ALA A 42 -7.67 32.13 -19.63
CA ALA A 42 -6.57 31.68 -18.77
C ALA A 42 -7.02 31.57 -17.30
N GLN A 43 -7.77 32.55 -16.78
CA GLN A 43 -8.30 32.53 -15.43
C GLN A 43 -9.29 31.37 -15.22
N GLN A 44 -10.16 31.10 -16.20
CA GLN A 44 -11.07 29.95 -16.15
C GLN A 44 -10.32 28.61 -16.18
N GLN A 45 -9.24 28.49 -16.96
CA GLN A 45 -8.41 27.28 -16.99
C GLN A 45 -7.73 27.03 -15.64
N VAL A 46 -7.20 28.08 -15.01
CA VAL A 46 -6.60 27.98 -13.66
C VAL A 46 -7.64 27.53 -12.63
N LEU A 47 -8.84 28.11 -12.63
CA LEU A 47 -9.92 27.70 -11.72
C LEU A 47 -10.34 26.24 -11.94
N LYS A 48 -10.47 25.81 -13.21
CA LYS A 48 -10.77 24.40 -13.54
C LYS A 48 -9.67 23.45 -13.06
N ALA A 49 -8.40 23.81 -13.25
CA ALA A 49 -7.27 23.01 -12.80
C ALA A 49 -7.22 22.89 -11.27
N GLN A 50 -7.48 23.99 -10.56
CA GLN A 50 -7.55 24.00 -9.10
C GLN A 50 -8.73 23.16 -8.57
N ALA A 51 -9.91 23.26 -9.18
CA ALA A 51 -11.07 22.44 -8.84
C ALA A 51 -10.82 20.94 -9.08
N ALA A 52 -10.17 20.59 -10.19
CA ALA A 52 -9.79 19.20 -10.49
C ALA A 52 -8.76 18.65 -9.49
N LYS A 53 -7.76 19.46 -9.09
CA LYS A 53 -6.78 19.06 -8.06
C LYS A 53 -7.46 18.84 -6.70
N LYS A 54 -8.30 19.78 -6.28
CA LYS A 54 -9.09 19.67 -5.03
C LYS A 54 -9.95 18.41 -5.03
N ALA A 55 -10.64 18.10 -6.12
CA ALA A 55 -11.45 16.88 -6.22
C ALA A 55 -10.61 15.58 -6.10
N LYS A 56 -9.38 15.57 -6.65
CA LYS A 56 -8.46 14.43 -6.50
C LYS A 56 -7.98 14.30 -5.05
N ASP A 57 -7.62 15.41 -4.43
CA ASP A 57 -7.15 15.43 -3.04
C ASP A 57 -8.27 14.99 -2.09
N GLU A 58 -9.51 15.44 -2.30
CA GLU A 58 -10.71 15.01 -1.56
C GLU A 58 -10.99 13.52 -1.74
N ARG A 59 -10.88 12.98 -2.96
CA ARG A 59 -11.03 11.54 -3.22
C ARG A 59 -9.96 10.72 -2.50
N THR A 60 -8.73 11.24 -2.45
CA THR A 60 -7.61 10.58 -1.77
C THR A 60 -7.80 10.63 -0.25
N ALA A 61 -8.25 11.76 0.29
CA ALA A 61 -8.61 11.92 1.69
C ALA A 61 -9.80 11.04 2.09
N ALA A 62 -10.83 10.94 1.25
CA ALA A 62 -11.96 10.03 1.48
C ALA A 62 -11.52 8.56 1.46
N ARG A 63 -10.62 8.18 0.55
CA ARG A 63 -10.03 6.84 0.51
C ARG A 63 -9.22 6.53 1.77
N MET A 64 -8.42 7.50 2.24
CA MET A 64 -7.67 7.37 3.49
C MET A 64 -8.58 7.32 4.72
N ARG A 65 -9.70 8.06 4.74
CA ARG A 65 -10.70 7.98 5.82
C ARG A 65 -11.38 6.62 5.86
N MET A 66 -11.81 6.08 4.71
CA MET A 66 -12.36 4.73 4.64
C MET A 66 -11.34 3.68 5.14
N TRP A 67 -10.06 3.82 4.79
CA TRP A 67 -8.99 2.95 5.32
C TRP A 67 -8.78 3.11 6.83
N GLN A 68 -8.86 4.35 7.36
CA GLN A 68 -8.76 4.57 8.80
C GLN A 68 -9.97 4.02 9.57
N GLU A 69 -11.17 4.05 8.99
CA GLU A 69 -12.38 3.46 9.57
C GLU A 69 -12.30 1.92 9.56
N GLU A 70 -11.77 1.30 8.49
CA GLU A 70 -11.50 -0.15 8.43
C GLU A 70 -10.38 -0.57 9.41
N GLU A 71 -9.29 0.21 9.50
CA GLU A 71 -8.23 -0.03 10.49
C GLU A 71 -8.72 0.19 11.93
N ALA A 72 -9.54 1.20 12.19
CA ALA A 72 -10.10 1.47 13.52
C ALA A 72 -11.08 0.36 13.91
N GLY A 73 -11.89 -0.17 12.99
CA GLY A 73 -12.72 -1.35 13.24
C GLY A 73 -11.90 -2.60 13.55
N THR A 74 -10.80 -2.81 12.81
CA THR A 74 -9.87 -3.94 13.04
C THR A 74 -9.09 -3.79 14.35
N LYS A 75 -8.61 -2.59 14.67
CA LYS A 75 -7.90 -2.26 15.92
C LYS A 75 -8.84 -2.26 17.12
N ALA A 76 -10.10 -1.84 16.96
CA ALA A 76 -11.12 -1.95 18.00
C ALA A 76 -11.47 -3.42 18.27
N HIS A 77 -11.61 -4.26 17.23
CA HIS A 77 -11.77 -5.70 17.41
C HIS A 77 -10.54 -6.35 18.08
N ALA A 78 -9.33 -5.96 17.68
CA ALA A 78 -8.09 -6.44 18.28
C ALA A 78 -7.89 -5.96 19.72
N ALA A 79 -8.28 -4.71 20.04
CA ALA A 79 -8.20 -4.13 21.38
C ALA A 79 -9.27 -4.68 22.33
N VAL A 80 -10.49 -4.94 21.83
CA VAL A 80 -11.53 -5.65 22.58
C VAL A 80 -11.10 -7.09 22.85
N LYS A 81 -10.39 -7.73 21.92
CA LYS A 81 -9.77 -9.06 22.11
C LYS A 81 -8.62 -9.02 23.14
N SER A 82 -7.83 -7.93 23.20
CA SER A 82 -6.71 -7.83 24.15
C SER A 82 -7.15 -7.45 25.56
N VAL A 83 -8.24 -6.69 25.73
CA VAL A 83 -8.76 -6.35 27.07
C VAL A 83 -9.56 -7.51 27.70
N ALA A 84 -10.10 -8.43 26.90
CA ALA A 84 -10.71 -9.67 27.39
C ALA A 84 -9.69 -10.77 27.78
N ALA A 85 -8.39 -10.56 27.53
CA ALA A 85 -7.33 -11.54 27.72
C ALA A 85 -6.53 -11.35 29.03
N GLU A 86 -7.00 -10.51 29.95
CA GLU A 86 -6.36 -10.28 31.26
C GLU A 86 -7.10 -11.06 32.37
N SER A 87 -6.99 -12.40 32.28
CA SER A 87 -7.08 -13.44 33.33
C SER A 87 -7.70 -14.71 32.73
N GLU A 88 -7.20 -15.88 33.18
CA GLU A 88 -7.44 -17.24 32.67
C GLU A 88 -6.40 -17.70 31.64
N THR A 89 -5.84 -18.89 31.86
CA THR A 89 -4.81 -19.56 31.04
C THR A 89 -5.08 -19.39 29.54
N HIS A 90 -4.15 -18.77 28.81
CA HIS A 90 -4.35 -18.38 27.41
C HIS A 90 -4.27 -19.60 26.48
N ASP A 91 -5.33 -20.41 26.46
CA ASP A 91 -5.47 -21.56 25.56
C ASP A 91 -5.40 -21.08 24.10
N VAL A 92 -4.43 -21.60 23.34
CA VAL A 92 -4.19 -21.16 21.96
C VAL A 92 -5.29 -21.72 21.07
N SER A 93 -6.03 -20.87 20.37
CA SER A 93 -7.10 -21.38 19.50
C SER A 93 -6.51 -22.20 18.35
N LEU A 94 -7.24 -23.22 17.88
CA LEU A 94 -6.80 -24.11 16.80
C LEU A 94 -6.35 -23.34 15.54
N ARG A 95 -7.08 -22.28 15.16
CA ARG A 95 -6.72 -21.45 13.99
C ARG A 95 -5.41 -20.66 14.21
N GLU A 96 -5.11 -20.26 15.44
CA GLU A 96 -3.85 -19.59 15.79
C GLU A 96 -2.69 -20.58 15.76
N ALA A 97 -2.90 -21.80 16.26
CA ALA A 97 -1.93 -22.89 16.17
C ALA A 97 -1.62 -23.29 14.72
N ILE A 98 -2.65 -23.45 13.88
CA ILE A 98 -2.49 -23.68 12.45
C ILE A 98 -1.72 -22.53 11.80
N GLY A 99 -2.12 -21.28 12.06
CA GLY A 99 -1.46 -20.10 11.51
C GLY A 99 0.03 -20.03 11.89
N HIS A 100 0.35 -20.34 13.14
CA HIS A 100 1.71 -20.42 13.65
C HIS A 100 2.56 -21.44 12.88
N VAL A 101 2.09 -22.68 12.77
CA VAL A 101 2.81 -23.76 12.07
C VAL A 101 3.02 -23.43 10.59
N LEU A 102 2.01 -22.89 9.90
CA LEU A 102 2.14 -22.48 8.50
C LEU A 102 3.21 -21.39 8.33
N ARG A 103 3.22 -20.40 9.23
CA ARG A 103 4.22 -19.32 9.23
C ARG A 103 5.62 -19.85 9.54
N GLU A 104 5.74 -20.77 10.49
CA GLU A 104 7.01 -21.41 10.83
C GLU A 104 7.59 -22.17 9.63
N LEU A 105 6.79 -23.05 9.01
CA LEU A 105 7.17 -23.78 7.80
C LEU A 105 7.63 -22.83 6.69
N ARG A 106 6.87 -21.76 6.44
CA ARG A 106 7.21 -20.77 5.42
C ARG A 106 8.54 -20.07 5.71
N THR A 107 8.73 -19.62 6.94
CA THR A 107 9.90 -18.83 7.33
C THR A 107 11.16 -19.67 7.47
N ARG A 108 11.04 -20.92 7.93
CA ARG A 108 12.13 -21.92 7.95
C ARG A 108 12.72 -22.11 6.56
N ASP A 109 11.87 -22.20 5.55
CA ASP A 109 12.27 -22.40 4.16
C ASP A 109 12.57 -21.06 3.43
N ARG A 110 12.60 -19.95 4.18
CA ARG A 110 12.84 -18.57 3.69
C ARG A 110 11.94 -18.14 2.54
N ARG A 111 10.72 -18.67 2.48
CA ARG A 111 9.72 -18.29 1.47
C ARG A 111 8.97 -17.03 1.89
N THR A 112 8.69 -16.17 0.93
CA THR A 112 7.85 -14.99 1.09
C THR A 112 6.37 -15.39 1.06
N LEU A 113 5.51 -14.56 1.66
CA LEU A 113 4.05 -14.73 1.55
C LEU A 113 3.60 -14.75 0.08
N ARG A 114 4.23 -13.93 -0.76
CA ARG A 114 3.92 -13.84 -2.20
C ARG A 114 4.12 -15.20 -2.89
N GLU A 115 5.31 -15.78 -2.76
CA GLU A 115 5.66 -17.07 -3.40
C GLU A 115 4.71 -18.19 -2.97
N VAL A 116 4.38 -18.26 -1.68
CA VAL A 116 3.46 -19.29 -1.15
C VAL A 116 2.03 -19.04 -1.64
N SER A 117 1.55 -17.79 -1.56
CA SER A 117 0.19 -17.44 -1.98
C SER A 117 -0.07 -17.70 -3.47
N GLU A 118 0.90 -17.38 -4.33
CA GLU A 118 0.82 -17.61 -5.76
C GLU A 118 0.77 -19.11 -6.08
N LYS A 119 1.60 -19.92 -5.42
CA LYS A 119 1.61 -21.38 -5.59
C LYS A 119 0.35 -22.05 -5.03
N ALA A 120 -0.19 -21.55 -3.92
CA ALA A 120 -1.40 -22.07 -3.29
C ALA A 120 -2.71 -21.59 -3.95
N GLY A 121 -2.64 -20.65 -4.90
CA GLY A 121 -3.82 -20.09 -5.58
C GLY A 121 -4.69 -19.21 -4.68
N VAL A 122 -4.10 -18.58 -3.66
CA VAL A 122 -4.81 -17.68 -2.72
C VAL A 122 -4.24 -16.27 -2.79
N SER A 123 -4.99 -15.28 -2.29
CA SER A 123 -4.45 -13.92 -2.20
C SER A 123 -3.39 -13.82 -1.09
N LEU A 124 -2.39 -12.96 -1.30
CA LEU A 124 -1.35 -12.67 -0.30
C LEU A 124 -1.95 -12.19 1.02
N GLY A 125 -2.97 -11.33 0.95
CA GLY A 125 -3.69 -10.82 2.13
C GLY A 125 -4.39 -11.95 2.89
N TYR A 126 -5.06 -12.85 2.18
CA TYR A 126 -5.74 -13.99 2.79
C TYR A 126 -4.75 -14.93 3.50
N LEU A 127 -3.65 -15.32 2.86
CA LEU A 127 -2.61 -16.13 3.50
C LEU A 127 -2.05 -15.44 4.75
N SER A 128 -1.84 -14.12 4.68
CA SER A 128 -1.37 -13.33 5.81
C SER A 128 -2.36 -13.30 6.98
N GLU A 129 -3.67 -13.27 6.70
CA GLU A 129 -4.71 -13.37 7.73
C GLU A 129 -4.78 -14.77 8.36
N VAL A 130 -4.64 -15.82 7.55
CA VAL A 130 -4.58 -17.21 8.01
C VAL A 130 -3.37 -17.46 8.91
N GLU A 131 -2.16 -17.03 8.51
CA GLU A 131 -0.95 -17.15 9.32
C GLU A 131 -1.03 -16.42 10.67
N ARG A 132 -1.92 -15.43 10.79
CA ARG A 132 -2.19 -14.68 12.03
C ARG A 132 -3.37 -15.23 12.84
N GLY A 133 -3.97 -16.35 12.41
CA GLY A 133 -5.15 -16.93 13.05
C GLY A 133 -6.39 -16.04 12.98
N GLN A 134 -6.47 -15.11 12.01
CA GLN A 134 -7.62 -14.21 11.84
C GLN A 134 -8.70 -14.79 10.92
N LYS A 135 -8.32 -15.77 10.08
CA LYS A 135 -9.22 -16.48 9.18
C LYS A 135 -9.05 -17.97 9.32
N GLU A 136 -10.17 -18.68 9.24
CA GLU A 136 -10.20 -20.13 9.12
C GLU A 136 -10.18 -20.49 7.64
N ALA A 137 -9.19 -21.29 7.24
CA ALA A 137 -9.11 -21.81 5.89
C ALA A 137 -10.03 -23.02 5.74
N SER A 138 -10.69 -23.14 4.59
CA SER A 138 -11.38 -24.40 4.25
C SER A 138 -10.36 -25.53 4.16
N SER A 139 -10.81 -26.78 4.28
CA SER A 139 -9.93 -27.95 4.22
C SER A 139 -9.17 -28.05 2.88
N GLU A 140 -9.79 -27.62 1.78
CA GLU A 140 -9.18 -27.56 0.46
C GLU A 140 -8.09 -26.50 0.39
N LEU A 141 -8.35 -25.29 0.91
CA LEU A 141 -7.37 -24.21 0.92
C LEU A 141 -6.20 -24.53 1.86
N LEU A 142 -6.48 -25.12 3.02
CA LEU A 142 -5.47 -25.57 3.96
C LEU A 142 -4.53 -26.59 3.32
N SER A 143 -5.10 -27.53 2.55
CA SER A 143 -4.32 -28.54 1.82
C SER A 143 -3.48 -27.89 0.72
N SER A 144 -4.04 -26.97 -0.06
CA SER A 144 -3.29 -26.22 -1.09
C SER A 144 -2.12 -25.43 -0.49
N ILE A 145 -2.33 -24.78 0.67
CA ILE A 145 -1.28 -24.03 1.36
C ILE A 145 -0.20 -24.99 1.89
N ALA A 146 -0.56 -26.10 2.53
CA ALA A 146 0.39 -27.10 3.01
C ALA A 146 1.25 -27.68 1.86
N ASP A 147 0.61 -28.07 0.76
CA ASP A 147 1.28 -28.58 -0.44
C ASP A 147 2.21 -27.52 -1.06
N SER A 148 1.79 -26.25 -1.05
CA SER A 148 2.63 -25.15 -1.52
C SER A 148 3.92 -25.01 -0.68
N LEU A 149 3.83 -25.28 0.63
CA LEU A 149 4.95 -25.31 1.57
C LEU A 149 5.79 -26.60 1.46
N GLY A 150 5.30 -27.63 0.77
CA GLY A 150 6.04 -28.87 0.53
C GLY A 150 5.84 -29.93 1.62
N VAL A 151 4.74 -29.84 2.37
CA VAL A 151 4.35 -30.83 3.37
C VAL A 151 2.93 -31.30 3.11
N SER A 152 2.60 -32.53 3.47
CA SER A 152 1.20 -32.99 3.40
C SER A 152 0.36 -32.37 4.53
N THR A 153 -0.94 -32.22 4.32
CA THR A 153 -1.89 -31.74 5.34
C THR A 153 -1.77 -32.55 6.64
N ALA A 154 -1.65 -33.88 6.55
CA ALA A 154 -1.50 -34.74 7.72
C ALA A 154 -0.19 -34.47 8.49
N GLN A 155 0.90 -34.15 7.79
CA GLN A 155 2.16 -33.80 8.43
C GLN A 155 2.10 -32.43 9.10
N MET A 156 1.46 -31.46 8.45
CA MET A 156 1.21 -30.14 9.04
C MET A 156 0.35 -30.25 10.31
N LEU A 157 -0.73 -31.05 10.28
CA LEU A 157 -1.59 -31.26 11.44
C LEU A 157 -0.88 -31.96 12.61
N ARG A 158 0.09 -32.85 12.35
CA ARG A 158 0.95 -33.40 13.42
C ARG A 158 1.78 -32.31 14.10
N MET A 159 2.40 -31.42 13.33
CA MET A 159 3.14 -30.30 13.90
C MET A 159 2.23 -29.35 14.70
N VAL A 160 0.96 -29.20 14.28
CA VAL A 160 -0.04 -28.43 15.04
C VAL A 160 -0.34 -29.09 16.38
N ALA A 161 -0.49 -30.41 16.41
CA ALA A 161 -0.66 -31.15 17.67
C ALA A 161 0.57 -30.98 18.58
N ASP A 162 1.78 -31.20 18.04
CA ASP A 162 3.03 -31.02 18.80
C ASP A 162 3.15 -29.59 19.38
N TYR A 163 2.76 -28.58 18.60
CA TYR A 163 2.75 -27.19 19.06
C TYR A 163 1.73 -26.95 20.18
N LEU A 164 0.50 -27.48 20.03
CA LEU A 164 -0.55 -27.35 21.05
C LEU A 164 -0.17 -28.03 22.37
N ASP A 165 0.48 -29.20 22.30
CA ASP A 165 1.01 -29.86 23.49
C ASP A 165 2.09 -28.99 24.16
N SER A 166 3.00 -28.40 23.37
CA SER A 166 4.10 -27.58 23.89
C SER A 166 3.69 -26.27 24.57
N VAL A 167 2.52 -25.72 24.23
CA VAL A 167 2.01 -24.47 24.84
C VAL A 167 1.14 -24.72 26.07
N ASN A 168 0.73 -25.97 26.29
CA ASN A 168 -0.12 -26.39 27.40
C ASN A 168 0.66 -27.01 28.57
N GLU A 169 1.97 -27.26 28.39
CA GLU A 169 2.93 -27.68 29.43
C GLU A 169 3.57 -26.48 30.14
#